data_AF-A0A940S743-F1
#
_entry.id   AF-A0A940S743-F1
#
_cell.length_a   1.000
_cell.length_b   1.000
_cell.length_c   1.000
_cell.angle_alpha   90.00
_cell.angle_beta   90.00
_cell.angle_gamma   90.00
#
_symmetry.space_group_name_H-M   'P 1'
#
loop_
_entity.id
_entity.type
_entity.pdbx_description
1 polymer ?
#
loop_
_entity_poly.entity_id
_entity_poly.type
_entity_poly.pdbx_seq_one_letter_code
_entity_poly.pdbx_strand_id
1 'polypeptide(L)'
;MSSNPTIPTPSLSPRLRRRVARLSRAVRERRALELRYGGAWRVVHPHAIGRTGTGRIGLLTWQTAGLARGPDDPGEGWRLFDVARIEGSRALRAHFAPRPRGGPHWTPGIDALVAEVPSRAEALAA
;
A
#
# COMPACT_ATOMS: atom_id res chain seq x y z
N MET A 1 -11.13 14.02 37.98
CA MET A 1 -11.45 13.40 36.68
C MET A 1 -10.41 13.86 35.68
N SER A 2 -9.35 13.08 35.46
CA SER A 2 -8.30 13.44 34.51
C SER A 2 -8.80 13.18 33.09
N SER A 3 -9.10 14.25 32.36
CA SER A 3 -9.37 14.18 30.93
C SER A 3 -8.09 13.76 30.21
N ASN A 4 -8.10 12.57 29.61
CA ASN A 4 -7.04 12.10 28.74
C ASN A 4 -6.97 13.04 27.51
N PRO A 5 -5.83 13.65 27.17
CA PRO A 5 -5.73 14.44 25.97
C PRO A 5 -5.85 13.50 24.77
N THR A 6 -7.00 13.53 24.09
CA THR A 6 -7.15 12.97 22.74
C THR A 6 -6.16 13.71 21.86
N ILE A 7 -4.99 13.11 21.60
CA ILE A 7 -4.03 13.64 20.65
C ILE A 7 -4.78 13.81 19.32
N PRO A 8 -4.94 15.03 18.79
CA PRO A 8 -5.62 15.21 17.53
C PRO A 8 -4.81 14.45 16.48
N THR A 9 -5.44 13.44 15.89
CA THR A 9 -4.87 12.76 14.72
C THR A 9 -4.61 13.84 13.67
N PRO A 10 -3.35 14.04 13.22
CA PRO A 10 -3.08 15.09 12.24
C PRO A 10 -3.90 14.81 10.99
N SER A 11 -4.75 15.77 10.62
CA SER A 11 -5.56 15.67 9.42
C SER A 11 -4.65 15.62 8.20
N LEU A 12 -4.86 14.64 7.31
CA LEU A 12 -4.05 14.49 6.09
C LEU A 12 -4.23 15.71 5.20
N SER A 13 -3.16 16.24 4.58
CA SER A 13 -3.30 17.34 3.62
C SER A 13 -4.24 16.99 2.45
N PRO A 14 -4.91 17.98 1.80
CA PRO A 14 -5.81 17.69 0.69
C PRO A 14 -5.14 16.92 -0.46
N ARG A 15 -3.86 17.22 -0.74
CA ARG A 15 -3.06 16.50 -1.74
C ARG A 15 -2.87 15.03 -1.35
N LEU A 16 -2.53 14.77 -0.10
CA LEU A 16 -2.36 13.42 0.42
C LEU A 16 -3.67 12.64 0.41
N ARG A 17 -4.80 13.25 0.83
CA ARG A 17 -6.13 12.62 0.75
C ARG A 17 -6.49 12.18 -0.68
N ARG A 18 -6.29 13.04 -1.68
CA ARG A 18 -6.53 12.67 -3.08
C ARG A 18 -5.63 11.54 -3.55
N ARG A 19 -4.36 11.51 -3.12
CA ARG A 19 -3.44 10.42 -3.43
C ARG A 19 -3.91 9.11 -2.80
N VAL A 20 -4.28 9.11 -1.52
CA VAL A 20 -4.85 7.95 -0.82
C VAL A 20 -6.08 7.44 -1.57
N ALA A 21 -7.04 8.31 -1.91
CA ALA A 21 -8.24 7.90 -2.64
C ALA A 21 -7.93 7.20 -3.99
N ARG A 22 -6.97 7.73 -4.77
CA ARG A 22 -6.55 7.09 -6.03
C ARG A 22 -5.88 5.73 -5.82
N LEU A 23 -5.02 5.62 -4.80
CA LEU A 23 -4.34 4.36 -4.49
C LEU A 23 -5.31 3.32 -3.92
N SER A 24 -6.24 3.72 -3.06
CA SER A 24 -7.32 2.86 -2.57
C SER A 24 -8.19 2.34 -3.70
N ARG A 25 -8.46 3.17 -4.72
CA ARG A 25 -9.16 2.71 -5.93
C ARG A 25 -8.36 1.63 -6.66
N ALA A 26 -7.05 1.81 -6.83
CA ALA A 26 -6.20 0.81 -7.46
C ALA A 26 -6.12 -0.51 -6.67
N VAL A 27 -6.13 -0.45 -5.33
CA VAL A 27 -6.25 -1.62 -4.44
C VAL A 27 -7.56 -2.35 -4.72
N ARG A 28 -8.71 -1.66 -4.63
CA ARG A 28 -10.04 -2.27 -4.80
C ARG A 28 -10.24 -2.87 -6.20
N GLU A 29 -9.77 -2.17 -7.22
CA GLU A 29 -9.86 -2.63 -8.61
C GLU A 29 -8.77 -3.66 -8.95
N ARG A 30 -7.83 -3.97 -8.06
CA ARG A 30 -6.65 -4.83 -8.33
C ARG A 30 -5.86 -4.38 -9.56
N ARG A 31 -5.71 -3.08 -9.74
CA ARG A 31 -4.93 -2.47 -10.83
C ARG A 31 -3.45 -2.43 -10.45
N ALA A 32 -2.58 -2.97 -11.30
CA ALA A 32 -1.14 -2.78 -11.14
C ALA A 32 -0.79 -1.28 -11.22
N LEU A 33 0.27 -0.86 -10.53
CA LEU A 33 0.75 0.51 -10.52
C LEU A 33 2.18 0.58 -11.02
N GLU A 34 2.46 1.59 -11.84
CA GLU A 34 3.80 2.19 -11.92
C GLU A 34 3.94 3.20 -10.78
N LEU A 35 5.03 3.12 -10.03
CA LEU A 35 5.28 3.92 -8.84
C LEU A 35 6.70 4.49 -8.88
N ARG A 36 6.85 5.80 -8.69
CA ARG A 36 8.15 6.45 -8.49
C ARG A 36 8.38 6.70 -7.01
N TYR A 37 9.46 6.13 -6.48
CA TYR A 37 9.79 6.20 -5.06
C TYR A 37 11.31 6.18 -4.85
N GLY A 38 11.84 7.24 -4.23
CA GLY A 38 13.27 7.37 -4.01
C GLY A 38 14.04 7.49 -5.31
N GLY A 39 13.51 8.25 -6.27
CA GLY A 39 14.12 8.46 -7.59
C GLY A 39 14.00 7.30 -8.58
N ALA A 40 13.50 6.13 -8.18
CA ALA A 40 13.39 4.96 -9.04
C ALA A 40 11.94 4.57 -9.37
N TRP A 41 11.70 4.14 -10.60
CA TRP A 41 10.43 3.55 -11.03
C TRP A 41 10.33 2.07 -10.67
N ARG A 42 9.13 1.65 -10.29
CA ARG A 42 8.78 0.28 -9.88
C ARG A 42 7.42 -0.09 -10.46
N VAL A 43 7.23 -1.37 -10.75
CA VAL A 43 5.90 -1.94 -11.03
C VAL A 43 5.47 -2.73 -9.80
N VAL A 44 4.27 -2.45 -9.31
CA VAL A 44 3.78 -3.00 -8.05
C VAL A 44 2.31 -3.42 -8.14
N HIS A 45 1.95 -4.45 -7.38
CA HIS A 45 0.59 -4.88 -7.13
C HIS A 45 0.15 -4.36 -5.76
N PRO A 46 -0.67 -3.30 -5.67
CA PRO A 46 -1.08 -2.74 -4.38
C PRO A 46 -2.12 -3.63 -3.68
N HIS A 47 -1.80 -4.12 -2.49
CA HIS A 47 -2.62 -5.09 -1.77
C HIS A 47 -3.37 -4.51 -0.58
N ALA A 48 -2.79 -3.53 0.11
CA ALA A 48 -3.46 -2.85 1.21
C ALA A 48 -2.98 -1.41 1.35
N ILE A 49 -3.85 -0.53 1.82
CA ILE A 49 -3.52 0.84 2.19
C ILE A 49 -4.20 1.16 3.51
N GLY A 50 -3.46 1.83 4.40
CA GLY A 50 -3.99 2.18 5.71
C GLY A 50 -3.00 2.95 6.56
N ARG A 51 -3.42 3.26 7.78
CA ARG A 51 -2.59 3.97 8.75
C ARG A 51 -1.64 2.98 9.42
N THR A 52 -0.38 3.35 9.55
CA THR A 52 0.65 2.58 10.27
C THR A 52 0.65 2.92 11.75
N GLY A 53 1.29 2.12 12.60
CA GLY A 53 1.47 2.44 14.02
C GLY A 53 2.25 3.73 14.31
N THR A 54 3.04 4.21 13.34
CA THR A 54 3.70 5.52 13.40
C THR A 54 2.80 6.68 12.93
N GLY A 55 1.53 6.41 12.65
CA GLY A 55 0.53 7.38 12.22
C GLY A 55 0.59 7.81 10.76
N ARG A 56 1.52 7.27 9.96
CA ARG A 56 1.67 7.54 8.52
C ARG A 56 0.66 6.74 7.71
N ILE A 57 0.53 7.03 6.41
CA ILE A 57 -0.25 6.19 5.50
C ILE A 57 0.71 5.28 4.72
N GLY A 58 0.58 3.98 4.94
CA GLY A 58 1.34 2.94 4.25
C GLY A 58 0.56 2.34 3.09
N LEU A 59 1.25 2.02 1.99
CA LEU A 59 0.76 1.21 0.88
C LEU A 59 1.58 -0.08 0.82
N LEU A 60 0.96 -1.19 1.23
CA LEU A 60 1.56 -2.51 1.12
C LEU A 60 1.37 -3.04 -0.30
N THR A 61 2.46 -3.50 -0.89
CA THR A 61 2.48 -3.94 -2.29
C THR A 61 3.35 -5.17 -2.46
N TRP A 62 3.07 -5.95 -3.49
CA TRP A 62 4.05 -6.87 -4.07
C TRP A 62 4.74 -6.16 -5.24
N GLN A 63 6.04 -5.89 -5.13
CA GLN A 63 6.82 -5.35 -6.24
C GLN A 63 7.14 -6.48 -7.22
N THR A 64 6.87 -6.27 -8.50
CA THR A 64 7.15 -7.23 -9.58
C THR A 64 8.35 -6.82 -10.43
N ALA A 65 8.67 -5.52 -10.47
CA ALA A 65 9.81 -5.01 -11.21
C ALA A 65 10.30 -3.68 -10.63
N GLY A 66 11.56 -3.35 -10.89
CA GLY A 66 12.22 -2.11 -10.45
C GLY A 66 13.46 -2.38 -9.62
N LEU A 67 13.94 -1.36 -8.90
CA LEU A 67 15.22 -1.35 -8.21
C LEU A 67 15.43 -2.60 -7.31
N ALA A 68 16.37 -3.45 -7.73
CA ALA A 68 17.06 -4.45 -6.92
C ALA A 68 18.12 -3.76 -6.05
N ARG A 69 18.40 -4.29 -4.86
CA ARG A 69 19.40 -3.72 -3.91
C ARG A 69 20.60 -4.62 -3.68
N GLY A 70 20.74 -5.69 -4.46
CA GLY A 70 21.86 -6.63 -4.41
C GLY A 70 21.40 -8.06 -4.65
N PRO A 71 22.31 -9.05 -4.48
CA PRO A 71 22.01 -10.46 -4.67
C PRO A 71 20.88 -10.96 -3.77
N ASP A 72 20.78 -10.42 -2.56
CA ASP A 72 19.80 -10.83 -1.54
C ASP A 72 18.46 -10.04 -1.62
N ASP A 73 18.40 -9.02 -2.48
CA ASP A 73 17.17 -8.26 -2.76
C ASP A 73 17.03 -8.10 -4.28
N PRO A 74 16.49 -9.12 -4.97
CA PRO A 74 16.33 -9.11 -6.43
C PRO A 74 15.31 -8.07 -6.90
N GLY A 75 14.70 -7.29 -5.99
CA GLY A 75 13.70 -6.27 -6.30
C GLY A 75 12.28 -6.82 -6.45
N GLU A 76 12.05 -8.13 -6.40
CA GLU A 76 10.71 -8.70 -6.27
C GLU A 76 10.35 -8.92 -4.79
N GLY A 77 9.06 -8.75 -4.47
CA GLY A 77 8.50 -9.16 -3.17
C GLY A 77 7.72 -8.07 -2.44
N TRP A 78 7.32 -8.37 -1.20
CA TRP A 78 6.52 -7.48 -0.37
C TRP A 78 7.28 -6.21 0.02
N ARG A 79 6.68 -5.04 -0.20
CA ARG A 79 7.22 -3.73 0.19
C ARG A 79 6.10 -2.84 0.74
N LEU A 80 6.37 -2.18 1.86
CA LEU A 80 5.52 -1.15 2.43
C LEU A 80 6.07 0.24 2.05
N PHE A 81 5.31 1.01 1.28
CA PHE A 81 5.68 2.36 0.85
C PHE A 81 4.98 3.43 1.68
N ASP A 82 5.70 4.46 2.10
CA ASP A 82 5.11 5.66 2.68
C ASP A 82 4.43 6.49 1.58
N VAL A 83 3.10 6.63 1.66
CA VAL A 83 2.31 7.30 0.62
C VAL A 83 2.68 8.78 0.47
N ALA A 84 3.16 9.43 1.54
CA ALA A 84 3.61 10.82 1.47
C ALA A 84 4.87 10.96 0.61
N ARG A 85 5.75 9.95 0.61
CA ARG A 85 7.02 9.93 -0.13
C ARG A 85 6.93 9.49 -1.59
N ILE A 86 5.75 9.04 -2.03
CA ILE A 86 5.52 8.71 -3.44
C ILE A 86 5.69 9.97 -4.30
N GLU A 87 6.60 9.93 -5.26
CA GLU A 87 6.88 11.07 -6.15
C GLU A 87 5.86 11.12 -7.29
N GLY A 88 5.46 9.94 -7.80
CA GLY A 88 4.49 9.78 -8.88
C GLY A 88 3.89 8.38 -8.89
N SER A 89 2.68 8.26 -9.41
CA SER A 89 2.02 6.96 -9.55
C SER A 89 1.06 6.97 -10.73
N ARG A 90 1.02 5.88 -11.49
CA ARG A 90 0.09 5.66 -12.60
C ARG A 90 -0.49 4.27 -12.50
N ALA A 91 -1.82 4.16 -12.51
CA ALA A 91 -2.48 2.87 -12.58
C ALA A 91 -2.43 2.33 -14.01
N LEU A 92 -1.94 1.12 -14.16
CA LEU A 92 -1.82 0.41 -15.43
C LEU A 92 -3.18 -0.17 -15.84
N ARG A 93 -3.27 -0.64 -17.08
CA ARG A 93 -4.43 -1.41 -17.58
C ARG A 93 -4.44 -2.84 -17.05
N ALA A 94 -3.26 -3.37 -16.69
CA ALA A 94 -3.10 -4.70 -16.15
C ALA A 94 -3.74 -4.83 -14.77
N HIS A 95 -4.44 -5.94 -14.57
CA HIS A 95 -4.95 -6.37 -13.28
C HIS A 95 -4.07 -7.48 -12.72
N PHE A 96 -4.09 -7.68 -11.40
CA PHE A 96 -3.38 -8.78 -10.76
C PHE A 96 -4.31 -9.66 -9.93
N ALA A 97 -3.96 -10.94 -9.83
CA ALA A 97 -4.60 -11.85 -8.88
C ALA A 97 -4.04 -11.61 -7.46
N PRO A 98 -4.86 -11.70 -6.40
CA PRO A 98 -4.38 -11.59 -5.02
C PRO A 98 -3.20 -12.52 -4.76
N ARG A 99 -2.10 -11.99 -4.20
CA ARG A 99 -0.93 -12.79 -3.82
C ARG A 99 -1.20 -13.53 -2.50
N PRO A 100 -0.55 -14.69 -2.26
CA PRO A 100 -0.65 -15.39 -0.99
C PRO A 100 -0.31 -14.49 0.20
N ARG A 101 -1.16 -14.54 1.22
CA ARG A 101 -0.99 -13.79 2.47
C ARG A 101 0.10 -14.47 3.31
N GLY A 102 1.03 -13.71 3.89
CA GLY A 102 2.15 -14.22 4.69
C GLY A 102 1.80 -14.66 6.13
N GLY A 103 0.51 -14.83 6.48
CA GLY A 103 0.06 -15.21 7.82
C GLY A 103 -1.14 -14.39 8.34
N PRO A 104 -1.51 -14.51 9.63
CA PRO A 104 -2.66 -13.80 10.20
C PRO A 104 -2.52 -12.26 10.17
N HIS A 105 -1.28 -11.76 10.26
CA HIS A 105 -0.94 -10.33 10.21
C HIS A 105 -0.31 -9.93 8.87
N TRP A 106 -0.83 -10.48 7.76
CA TRP A 106 -0.22 -10.33 6.44
C TRP A 106 -0.14 -8.90 5.89
N THR A 107 -0.78 -7.94 6.56
CA THR A 107 -0.62 -6.50 6.36
C THR A 107 0.35 -5.88 7.39
N PRO A 108 1.60 -6.39 7.54
CA PRO A 108 2.48 -5.97 8.61
C PRO A 108 2.75 -4.45 8.51
N GLY A 109 2.60 -3.77 9.64
CA GLY A 109 2.81 -2.33 9.75
C GLY A 109 1.62 -1.46 9.31
N ILE A 110 0.45 -2.04 9.02
CA ILE A 110 -0.81 -1.30 8.86
C ILE A 110 -1.76 -1.66 10.01
N ASP A 111 -2.08 -0.67 10.84
CA ASP A 111 -2.88 -0.82 12.06
C ASP A 111 -4.36 -0.49 11.82
N ALA A 112 -4.65 0.41 10.87
CA ALA A 112 -6.02 0.78 10.50
C ALA A 112 -6.19 0.82 8.98
N LEU A 113 -6.90 -0.17 8.43
CA LEU A 113 -7.10 -0.33 6.99
C LEU A 113 -8.06 0.71 6.41
N VAL A 114 -7.73 1.20 5.21
CA VAL A 114 -8.58 2.05 4.37
C VAL A 114 -9.13 1.27 3.17
N ALA A 115 -8.31 0.38 2.60
CA ALA A 115 -8.73 -0.60 1.59
C ALA A 115 -7.75 -1.78 1.57
N GLU A 116 -8.25 -2.96 1.21
CA GLU A 116 -7.50 -4.20 1.09
C GLU A 116 -8.03 -5.00 -0.11
N VAL A 117 -7.14 -5.75 -0.76
CA VAL A 117 -7.52 -6.79 -1.72
C VAL A 117 -8.02 -8.02 -0.93
N PRO A 118 -9.22 -8.54 -1.22
CA PRO A 118 -9.70 -9.76 -0.57
C PRO A 118 -8.72 -10.92 -0.80
N SER A 119 -8.71 -11.88 0.12
CA SER A 119 -7.93 -13.11 -0.05
C SER A 119 -8.33 -13.81 -1.33
N ARG A 120 -7.45 -14.67 -1.83
CA ARG A 120 -7.78 -15.53 -2.97
C ARG A 120 -9.04 -16.36 -2.71
N ALA A 121 -9.25 -16.85 -1.48
CA ALA A 121 -10.44 -17.61 -1.12
C ALA A 121 -11.71 -16.74 -1.18
N GLU A 122 -11.68 -15.56 -0.55
CA GLU A 122 -12.80 -14.60 -0.60
C GLU A 122 -13.09 -14.13 -2.04
N ALA A 123 -12.06 -13.94 -2.84
CA ALA A 123 -12.19 -13.52 -4.25
C ALA A 123 -12.73 -14.62 -5.17
N LEU A 124 -12.65 -15.89 -4.78
CA LEU A 124 -13.23 -17.02 -5.52
C LEU A 124 -14.66 -17.34 -5.07
N ALA A 125 -15.06 -16.84 -3.90
CA ALA A 125 -16.39 -17.06 -3.33
C ALA A 125 -17.41 -15.95 -3.68
N ALA A 126 -16.99 -14.91 -4.40
CA ALA A 126 -17.79 -13.74 -4.79
C ALA A 126 -17.97 -13.69 -6.32
#